data_AF-A0A836A9E3-F1
#
_entry.id   AF-A0A836A9E3-F1
#
_cell.length_a   1.000
_cell.length_b   1.000
_cell.length_c   1.000
_cell.angle_alpha   90.00
_cell.angle_beta   90.00
_cell.angle_gamma   90.00
#
_symmetry.space_group_name_H-M   'P 1'
#
loop_
_entity.id
_entity.type
_entity.pdbx_description
1 polymer ?
#
loop_
_entity_poly.entity_id
_entity_poly.type
_entity_poly.pdbx_seq_one_letter_code
_entity_poly.pdbx_strand_id
1 'polypeptide(L)'
;MAAANPWDPATAPNAAGLLLGHLITSELVTEVRGDDGVIKEVYPVATEAGCEEMLNISKKSTSCFVNFSRLQQITDIQAEIYQKNLEIELLSLEKDAADVVHPSFLAQKCHSLQSMNNHLEAVLKEKRSLRQRLLKPMCQGNLPVEAVYHRYMVHLLELAVTFIERLEDHLETIRNIPHLDADLKKMSTALAKMDILVTETEELAENVLKWREQQKEVSSYIPKILAEKNSLHKHDVIVPPLPVTSKVNVQTINAK
;
A
#
# COMPACT_ATOMS: atom_id res chain seq x y z
N MET A 1 -32.51 49.86 44.88
CA MET A 1 -32.56 49.15 46.18
C MET A 1 -31.51 48.06 46.12
N ALA A 2 -30.56 48.04 47.04
CA ALA A 2 -29.57 46.97 47.10
C ALA A 2 -30.22 45.71 47.68
N ALA A 3 -30.01 44.55 47.05
CA ALA A 3 -30.45 43.28 47.62
C ALA A 3 -29.55 42.92 48.81
N ALA A 4 -30.15 42.53 49.94
CA ALA A 4 -29.40 42.13 51.13
C ALA A 4 -28.56 40.87 50.85
N ASN A 5 -27.34 40.82 51.40
CA ASN A 5 -26.41 39.72 51.18
C ASN A 5 -26.88 38.46 51.93
N PRO A 6 -27.11 37.30 51.26
CA PRO A 6 -27.63 36.10 51.92
C PRO A 6 -26.72 35.50 53.00
N TRP A 7 -25.47 35.96 53.10
CA TRP A 7 -24.43 35.41 53.97
C TRP A 7 -24.16 36.27 55.22
N ASP A 8 -24.95 37.32 55.47
CA ASP A 8 -24.83 38.14 56.68
C ASP A 8 -25.69 37.57 57.83
N PRO A 9 -25.09 36.97 58.88
CA PRO A 9 -25.83 36.38 60.00
C PRO A 9 -26.62 37.41 60.82
N ALA A 10 -26.36 38.72 60.67
CA ALA A 10 -27.12 39.77 61.34
C ALA A 10 -28.54 39.98 60.76
N THR A 11 -28.83 39.43 59.58
CA THR A 11 -30.11 39.65 58.87
C THR A 11 -31.15 38.55 59.14
N ALA A 12 -30.76 37.43 59.73
CA ALA A 12 -31.68 36.35 60.10
C ALA A 12 -32.40 36.70 61.42
N PRO A 13 -33.74 36.59 61.51
CA PRO A 13 -34.45 36.87 62.76
C PRO A 13 -34.07 35.82 63.80
N ASN A 14 -33.38 36.24 64.86
CA ASN A 14 -32.97 35.33 65.92
C ASN A 14 -34.20 34.74 66.64
N ALA A 15 -34.04 33.57 67.27
CA ALA A 15 -35.16 32.85 67.88
C ALA A 15 -35.90 33.66 68.96
N ALA A 16 -35.19 34.53 69.69
CA ALA A 16 -35.80 35.42 70.68
C ALA A 16 -36.68 36.50 70.02
N GLY A 17 -36.25 37.06 68.89
CA GLY A 17 -37.02 38.02 68.09
C GLY A 17 -38.28 37.42 67.46
N LEU A 18 -38.23 36.16 67.02
CA LEU A 18 -39.41 35.44 66.54
C LEU A 18 -40.41 35.15 67.67
N LEU A 19 -39.92 34.79 68.87
CA LEU A 19 -40.78 34.58 70.04
C LEU A 19 -41.40 35.89 70.55
N LEU A 20 -40.63 36.97 70.63
CA LEU A 20 -41.14 38.32 70.94
C LEU A 20 -42.18 38.78 69.92
N GLY A 21 -41.89 38.62 68.63
CA GLY A 21 -42.83 38.93 67.55
C GLY A 21 -44.15 38.15 67.69
N HIS A 22 -44.09 36.85 67.97
CA HIS A 22 -45.29 36.05 68.21
C HIS A 22 -46.08 36.55 69.43
N LEU A 23 -45.42 36.84 70.56
CA LEU A 23 -46.07 37.33 71.78
C LEU A 23 -46.76 38.69 71.59
N ILE A 24 -46.16 39.59 70.80
CA ILE A 24 -46.74 40.88 70.43
C ILE A 24 -47.94 40.67 69.48
N THR A 25 -47.82 39.81 68.46
CA THR A 25 -48.96 39.51 67.55
C THR A 25 -50.13 38.78 68.21
N SER A 26 -49.90 38.14 69.36
CA SER A 26 -50.95 37.53 70.18
C SER A 26 -51.55 38.49 71.22
N GLU A 27 -51.20 39.78 71.19
CA GLU A 27 -51.71 40.85 72.07
C GLU A 27 -51.47 40.64 73.60
N LEU A 28 -50.78 39.56 73.97
CA LEU A 28 -50.41 39.22 75.35
C LEU A 28 -49.40 40.22 75.95
N VAL A 29 -48.67 40.91 75.09
CA VAL A 29 -47.55 41.79 75.46
C VAL A 29 -47.51 43.00 74.54
N THR A 30 -47.47 44.20 75.10
CA THR A 30 -47.27 45.47 74.37
C THR A 30 -45.82 45.94 74.46
N GLU A 31 -45.36 46.60 73.40
CA GLU A 31 -43.97 47.05 73.25
C GLU A 31 -43.90 48.56 73.12
N VAL A 32 -43.00 49.19 73.88
CA VAL A 32 -42.64 50.60 73.77
C VAL A 32 -41.32 50.71 73.01
N ARG A 33 -41.39 51.33 71.83
CA ARG A 33 -40.26 51.54 70.92
C ARG A 33 -39.79 52.99 70.98
N GLY A 34 -38.49 53.21 71.04
CA GLY A 34 -37.90 54.55 71.01
C GLY A 34 -37.89 55.18 69.62
N ASP A 35 -37.56 56.47 69.56
CA ASP A 35 -37.45 57.25 68.31
C ASP A 35 -36.36 56.72 67.34
N ASP A 36 -35.44 55.91 67.87
CA ASP A 36 -34.41 55.15 67.18
C ASP A 36 -34.93 53.83 66.56
N GLY A 37 -36.21 53.51 66.74
CA GLY A 37 -36.82 52.26 66.31
C GLY A 37 -36.44 51.06 67.20
N VAL A 38 -35.76 51.26 68.33
CA VAL A 38 -35.30 50.18 69.22
C VAL A 38 -36.32 49.90 70.33
N ILE A 39 -36.50 48.62 70.64
CA ILE A 39 -37.36 48.11 71.72
C ILE A 39 -36.78 48.58 73.07
N LYS A 40 -37.54 49.34 73.85
CA LYS A 40 -37.08 49.89 75.15
C LYS A 40 -37.74 49.22 76.34
N GLU A 41 -39.07 49.06 76.30
CA GLU A 41 -39.83 48.42 77.39
C GLU A 41 -40.95 47.53 76.83
N VAL A 42 -41.33 46.51 77.60
CA VAL A 42 -42.20 45.41 77.16
C VAL A 42 -43.11 45.01 78.33
N TYR A 43 -44.43 45.16 78.18
CA TYR A 43 -45.41 45.06 79.26
C TYR A 43 -46.49 44.00 78.99
N PRO A 44 -46.83 43.11 79.95
CA PRO A 44 -47.89 42.13 79.78
C PRO A 44 -49.28 42.77 79.87
N VAL A 45 -50.19 42.37 78.99
CA VAL A 45 -51.60 42.79 78.99
C VAL A 45 -52.43 41.79 79.78
N ALA A 46 -53.04 42.24 80.88
CA ALA A 46 -53.80 41.38 81.79
C ALA A 46 -55.30 41.34 81.44
N THR A 47 -55.69 40.37 80.61
CA THR A 47 -57.11 40.10 80.26
C THR A 47 -57.44 38.66 80.64
N GLU A 48 -58.53 38.42 81.39
CA GLU A 48 -58.83 37.09 81.97
C GLU A 48 -59.07 35.98 80.93
N ALA A 49 -59.46 36.34 79.69
CA ALA A 49 -59.56 35.41 78.58
C ALA A 49 -58.20 34.83 78.12
N GLY A 50 -57.08 35.51 78.42
CA GLY A 50 -55.75 35.08 78.01
C GLY A 50 -55.26 33.80 78.70
N CYS A 51 -55.78 33.46 79.88
CA CYS A 51 -55.28 32.34 80.68
C CYS A 51 -55.43 30.96 79.99
N GLU A 52 -56.52 30.72 79.25
CA GLU A 52 -56.77 29.45 78.56
C GLU A 52 -55.87 29.31 77.32
N GLU A 53 -55.69 30.39 76.55
CA GLU A 53 -54.76 30.42 75.41
C GLU A 53 -53.30 30.32 75.87
N MET A 54 -52.91 31.00 76.95
CA MET A 54 -51.59 30.87 77.57
C MET A 54 -51.29 29.41 77.98
N LEU A 55 -52.29 28.67 78.47
CA LEU A 55 -52.16 27.24 78.80
C LEU A 55 -52.02 26.35 77.56
N ASN A 56 -52.70 26.67 76.45
CA ASN A 56 -52.59 25.93 75.19
C ASN A 56 -51.26 26.23 74.48
N ILE A 57 -50.80 27.48 74.52
CA ILE A 57 -49.45 27.90 74.09
C ILE A 57 -48.38 27.18 74.93
N SER A 58 -48.58 27.04 76.25
CA SER A 58 -47.68 26.26 77.11
C SER A 58 -47.59 24.78 76.72
N LYS A 59 -48.70 24.12 76.40
CA LYS A 59 -48.69 22.74 75.87
C LYS A 59 -48.00 22.64 74.50
N LYS A 60 -48.12 23.66 73.65
CA LYS A 60 -47.31 23.78 72.42
C LYS A 60 -45.83 24.07 72.70
N SER A 61 -45.49 24.79 73.78
CA SER A 61 -44.10 25.14 74.12
C SER A 61 -43.28 23.90 74.51
N THR A 62 -43.89 22.92 75.18
CA THR A 62 -43.24 21.64 75.49
C THR A 62 -42.85 20.87 74.21
N SER A 63 -43.68 20.96 73.17
CA SER A 63 -43.38 20.46 71.81
C SER A 63 -42.35 21.34 71.09
N CYS A 64 -42.36 22.66 71.33
CA CYS A 64 -41.45 23.61 70.70
C CYS A 64 -39.96 23.29 70.99
N PHE A 65 -39.59 22.98 72.24
CA PHE A 65 -38.23 22.58 72.59
C PHE A 65 -37.78 21.27 71.89
N VAL A 66 -38.68 20.30 71.74
CA VAL A 66 -38.40 19.06 70.99
C VAL A 66 -38.21 19.36 69.49
N ASN A 67 -38.98 20.27 68.93
CA ASN A 67 -38.81 20.71 67.54
C ASN A 67 -37.52 21.51 67.33
N PHE A 68 -37.10 22.36 68.30
CA PHE A 68 -35.79 23.03 68.26
C PHE A 68 -34.63 22.03 68.31
N SER A 69 -34.68 21.04 69.22
CA SER A 69 -33.67 19.97 69.28
C SER A 69 -33.62 19.15 67.97
N ARG A 70 -34.78 18.83 67.38
CA ARG A 70 -34.83 18.15 66.08
C ARG A 70 -34.30 19.02 64.93
N LEU A 71 -34.60 20.32 64.93
CA LEU A 71 -34.10 21.24 63.91
C LEU A 71 -32.58 21.40 64.01
N GLN A 72 -32.04 21.54 65.22
CA GLN A 72 -30.59 21.54 65.46
C GLN A 72 -29.94 20.26 64.93
N GLN A 73 -30.47 19.08 65.28
CA GLN A 73 -29.97 17.80 64.76
C GLN A 73 -30.02 17.72 63.22
N ILE A 74 -31.07 18.24 62.59
CA ILE A 74 -31.16 18.30 61.12
C ILE A 74 -30.06 19.22 60.56
N THR A 75 -29.84 20.39 61.16
CA THR A 75 -28.77 21.32 60.76
C THR A 75 -27.37 20.69 60.95
N ASP A 76 -27.14 19.99 62.05
CA ASP A 76 -25.88 19.30 62.35
C ASP A 76 -25.60 18.18 61.34
N ILE A 77 -26.59 17.31 61.09
CA ILE A 77 -26.51 16.24 60.06
C ILE A 77 -26.31 16.84 58.67
N GLN A 78 -26.99 17.94 58.35
CA GLN A 78 -26.87 18.58 57.04
C GLN A 78 -25.48 19.20 56.85
N ALA A 79 -24.87 19.77 57.89
CA ALA A 79 -23.48 20.20 57.88
C ALA A 79 -22.51 19.02 57.68
N GLU A 80 -22.74 17.89 58.35
CA GLU A 80 -21.95 16.67 58.16
C GLU A 80 -22.05 16.13 56.71
N ILE A 81 -23.25 16.13 56.11
CA ILE A 81 -23.45 15.76 54.71
C ILE A 81 -22.68 16.70 53.76
N TYR A 82 -22.72 18.01 53.98
CA TYR A 82 -21.95 18.95 53.18
C TYR A 82 -20.43 18.72 53.31
N GLN A 83 -19.94 18.48 54.53
CA GLN A 83 -18.53 18.16 54.76
C GLN A 83 -18.13 16.85 54.05
N LYS A 84 -18.97 15.81 54.11
CA LYS A 84 -18.72 14.52 53.46
C LYS A 84 -18.74 14.61 51.93
N ASN A 85 -19.62 15.43 51.35
CA ASN A 85 -19.63 15.67 49.91
C ASN A 85 -18.33 16.34 49.44
N LEU A 86 -17.80 17.31 50.19
CA LEU A 86 -16.51 17.96 49.88
C LEU A 86 -15.33 16.98 50.01
N GLU A 87 -15.36 16.09 51.00
CA GLU A 87 -14.36 15.02 51.15
C GLU A 87 -14.37 14.05 49.96
N ILE A 88 -15.56 13.68 49.45
CA ILE A 88 -15.72 12.85 48.25
C ILE A 88 -15.19 13.57 46.99
N GLU A 89 -15.48 14.86 46.82
CA GLU A 89 -15.01 15.64 45.68
C GLU A 89 -13.47 15.76 45.67
N LEU A 90 -12.86 16.01 46.83
CA LEU A 90 -11.41 16.05 47.01
C LEU A 90 -10.76 14.69 46.66
N LEU A 91 -11.31 13.59 47.17
CA LEU A 91 -10.80 12.24 46.88
C LEU A 91 -10.98 11.86 45.41
N SER A 92 -12.06 12.30 44.75
CA SER A 92 -12.21 12.08 43.30
C SER A 92 -11.15 12.85 42.53
N LEU A 93 -10.91 14.12 42.87
CA LEU A 93 -9.91 14.97 42.22
C LEU A 93 -8.49 14.41 42.40
N GLU A 94 -8.15 13.91 43.59
CA GLU A 94 -6.88 13.22 43.84
C GLU A 94 -6.75 11.96 42.96
N LYS A 95 -7.79 11.13 42.90
CA LYS A 95 -7.84 9.92 42.06
C LYS A 95 -7.75 10.24 40.56
N ASP A 96 -8.33 11.36 40.10
CA ASP A 96 -8.29 11.79 38.70
C ASP A 96 -6.96 12.46 38.32
N ALA A 97 -6.24 13.06 39.28
CA ALA A 97 -4.89 13.60 39.10
C ALA A 97 -3.75 12.61 39.45
N ALA A 98 -4.11 11.42 39.94
CA ALA A 98 -3.20 10.40 40.45
C ALA A 98 -2.06 10.03 39.49
N ASP A 99 -2.33 10.00 38.19
CA ASP A 99 -1.39 9.57 37.16
C ASP A 99 -0.30 10.61 36.83
N VAL A 100 -0.42 11.84 37.37
CA VAL A 100 0.56 12.93 37.27
C VAL A 100 1.14 13.31 38.63
N VAL A 101 0.33 13.22 39.70
CA VAL A 101 0.70 13.66 41.05
C VAL A 101 1.37 12.57 41.89
N HIS A 102 0.93 11.31 41.78
CA HIS A 102 1.50 10.25 42.63
C HIS A 102 2.83 9.72 42.07
N PRO A 103 3.89 9.63 42.91
CA PRO A 103 5.20 9.14 42.50
C PRO A 103 5.20 7.71 41.92
N SER A 104 4.26 6.85 42.30
CA SER A 104 4.16 5.46 41.82
C SER A 104 3.79 5.37 40.34
N PHE A 105 2.72 6.05 39.92
CA PHE A 105 2.29 6.11 38.52
C PHE A 105 3.32 6.85 37.66
N LEU A 106 3.90 7.93 38.17
CA LEU A 106 4.96 8.66 37.46
C LEU A 106 6.22 7.78 37.29
N ALA A 107 6.68 7.09 38.35
CA ALA A 107 7.80 6.15 38.27
C ALA A 107 7.51 5.02 37.28
N GLN A 108 6.30 4.46 37.25
CA GLN A 108 5.90 3.42 36.28
C GLN A 108 5.96 3.93 34.82
N LYS A 109 5.48 5.15 34.56
CA LYS A 109 5.60 5.81 33.24
C LYS A 109 7.07 6.05 32.89
N CYS A 110 7.88 6.57 33.83
CA CYS A 110 9.32 6.77 33.65
C CYS A 110 10.07 5.46 33.37
N HIS A 111 9.77 4.36 34.09
CA HIS A 111 10.37 3.05 33.83
C HIS A 111 10.01 2.52 32.44
N SER A 112 8.76 2.68 32.01
CA SER A 112 8.30 2.30 30.67
C SER A 112 9.06 3.07 29.57
N LEU A 113 9.18 4.39 29.72
CA LEU A 113 9.94 5.25 28.81
C LEU A 113 11.45 4.91 28.81
N GLN A 114 12.03 4.67 29.98
CA GLN A 114 13.44 4.29 30.10
C GLN A 114 13.72 2.94 29.44
N SER A 115 12.83 1.95 29.61
CA SER A 115 12.94 0.65 28.95
C SER A 115 12.90 0.80 27.41
N MET A 116 11.96 1.60 26.89
CA MET A 116 11.89 1.91 25.47
C MET A 116 13.15 2.61 24.96
N ASN A 117 13.67 3.61 25.68
CA ASN A 117 14.91 4.29 25.33
C ASN A 117 16.12 3.34 25.31
N ASN A 118 16.24 2.44 26.29
CA ASN A 118 17.29 1.42 26.33
C ASN A 118 17.21 0.48 25.10
N HIS A 119 16.00 0.07 24.71
CA HIS A 119 15.78 -0.73 23.50
C HIS A 119 16.14 0.04 22.22
N LEU A 120 15.75 1.32 22.10
CA LEU A 120 16.13 2.16 20.97
C LEU A 120 17.65 2.35 20.87
N GLU A 121 18.34 2.54 22.00
CA GLU A 121 19.80 2.63 22.03
C GLU A 121 20.46 1.31 21.57
N ALA A 122 19.94 0.16 21.99
CA ALA A 122 20.40 -1.15 21.54
C ALA A 122 20.21 -1.34 20.03
N VAL A 123 19.04 -0.98 19.48
CA VAL A 123 18.76 -1.01 18.03
C VAL A 123 19.71 -0.07 17.26
N LEU A 124 20.01 1.11 17.80
CA LEU A 124 20.97 2.05 17.19
C LEU A 124 22.42 1.56 17.28
N LYS A 125 22.79 0.78 18.31
CA LYS A 125 24.09 0.11 18.39
C LYS A 125 24.20 -1.01 17.36
N GLU A 126 23.19 -1.88 17.24
CA GLU A 126 23.20 -2.94 16.23
C GLU A 126 23.15 -2.38 14.80
N LYS A 127 22.33 -1.34 14.52
CA LYS A 127 22.33 -0.67 13.21
C LYS A 127 23.72 -0.12 12.83
N ARG A 128 24.50 0.37 13.80
CA ARG A 128 25.91 0.78 13.57
C ARG A 128 26.82 -0.43 13.36
N SER A 129 26.71 -1.49 14.17
CA SER A 129 27.42 -2.77 14.02
C SER A 129 27.21 -3.37 12.63
N LEU A 130 25.95 -3.53 12.21
CA LEU A 130 25.55 -4.00 10.89
C LEU A 130 26.10 -3.10 9.78
N ARG A 131 25.98 -1.77 9.90
CA ARG A 131 26.58 -0.85 8.91
C ARG A 131 28.09 -1.05 8.81
N GLN A 132 28.82 -1.20 9.91
CA GLN A 132 30.27 -1.46 9.88
C GLN A 132 30.60 -2.81 9.22
N ARG A 133 29.82 -3.86 9.53
CA ARG A 133 29.96 -5.19 8.92
C ARG A 133 29.69 -5.20 7.41
N LEU A 134 28.75 -4.36 6.95
CA LEU A 134 28.40 -4.22 5.53
C LEU A 134 29.32 -3.24 4.77
N LEU A 135 29.85 -2.21 5.45
CA LEU A 135 30.86 -1.31 4.86
C LEU A 135 32.22 -1.96 4.74
N LYS A 136 32.53 -2.94 5.60
CA LYS A 136 33.71 -3.77 5.47
C LYS A 136 33.62 -4.50 4.12
N PRO A 137 34.52 -4.23 3.16
CA PRO A 137 34.48 -4.92 1.89
C PRO A 137 34.63 -6.43 2.13
N MET A 138 34.00 -7.27 1.29
CA MET A 138 34.23 -8.72 1.33
C MET A 138 35.67 -9.13 0.96
N CYS A 139 36.58 -8.16 0.77
CA CYS A 139 38.04 -8.27 0.73
C CYS A 139 38.68 -8.82 2.03
N GLN A 140 37.95 -9.60 2.83
CA GLN A 140 38.54 -10.60 3.72
C GLN A 140 38.68 -11.97 3.04
N GLY A 141 38.03 -12.17 1.88
CA GLY A 141 38.15 -13.38 1.04
C GLY A 141 39.29 -13.34 0.01
N ASN A 142 39.84 -12.16 -0.26
CA ASN A 142 41.13 -12.03 -0.95
C ASN A 142 42.18 -11.68 0.09
N LEU A 143 43.11 -12.60 0.35
CA LEU A 143 44.37 -12.23 0.98
C LEU A 143 44.99 -11.08 0.16
N PRO A 144 45.58 -10.04 0.77
CA PRO A 144 46.41 -9.12 0.02
C PRO A 144 47.54 -9.94 -0.59
N VAL A 145 47.48 -10.14 -1.91
CA VAL A 145 48.48 -10.88 -2.65
C VAL A 145 49.77 -10.11 -2.50
N GLU A 146 50.81 -10.77 -1.97
CA GLU A 146 52.10 -10.12 -1.82
C GLU A 146 52.61 -9.70 -3.20
N ALA A 147 53.23 -8.53 -3.32
CA ALA A 147 53.58 -7.96 -4.63
C ALA A 147 54.47 -8.88 -5.48
N VAL A 148 55.23 -9.78 -4.84
CA VAL A 148 56.04 -10.84 -5.46
C VAL A 148 55.18 -11.82 -6.29
N TYR A 149 53.95 -12.10 -5.85
CA TYR A 149 53.05 -13.06 -6.50
C TYR A 149 52.16 -12.44 -7.59
N HIS A 150 52.07 -11.11 -7.69
CA HIS A 150 51.26 -10.42 -8.70
C HIS A 150 51.59 -10.86 -10.13
N ARG A 151 52.88 -11.00 -10.48
CA ARG A 151 53.29 -11.43 -11.83
C ARG A 151 52.76 -12.82 -12.19
N TYR A 152 52.80 -13.75 -11.23
CA TYR A 152 52.30 -15.11 -11.43
C TYR A 152 50.76 -15.14 -11.49
N MET A 153 50.08 -14.30 -10.70
CA MET A 153 48.62 -14.18 -10.76
C MET A 153 48.12 -13.54 -12.06
N VAL A 154 48.81 -12.52 -12.59
CA VAL A 154 48.48 -11.95 -13.90
C VAL A 154 48.59 -13.01 -15.00
N HIS A 155 49.69 -13.78 -15.04
CA HIS A 155 49.82 -14.88 -16.00
C HIS A 155 48.80 -16.00 -15.81
N LEU A 156 48.41 -16.33 -14.57
CA LEU A 156 47.36 -17.32 -14.31
C LEU A 156 45.98 -16.83 -14.77
N LEU A 157 45.67 -15.55 -14.57
CA LEU A 157 44.43 -14.92 -15.05
C LEU A 157 44.39 -14.82 -16.58
N GLU A 158 45.51 -14.46 -17.20
CA GLU A 158 45.69 -14.46 -18.67
C GLU A 158 45.48 -15.86 -19.26
N LEU A 159 46.02 -16.91 -18.62
CA LEU A 159 45.81 -18.30 -19.00
C LEU A 159 44.35 -18.75 -18.80
N ALA A 160 43.67 -18.25 -17.76
CA ALA A 160 42.27 -18.56 -17.49
C ALA A 160 41.33 -17.87 -18.50
N VAL A 161 41.58 -16.60 -18.84
CA VAL A 161 40.80 -15.85 -19.86
C VAL A 161 40.94 -16.53 -21.22
N THR A 162 42.18 -16.79 -21.67
CA THR A 162 42.42 -17.47 -22.96
C THR A 162 41.88 -18.91 -23.00
N PHE A 163 41.80 -19.61 -21.87
CA PHE A 163 41.09 -20.89 -21.78
C PHE A 163 39.57 -20.75 -21.94
N ILE A 164 38.96 -19.74 -21.29
CA ILE A 164 37.52 -19.47 -21.37
C ILE A 164 37.13 -19.09 -22.81
N GLU A 165 37.89 -18.19 -23.46
CA GLU A 165 37.67 -17.81 -24.86
C GLU A 165 37.67 -19.03 -25.79
N ARG A 166 38.68 -19.89 -25.69
CA ARG A 166 38.77 -21.13 -26.49
C ARG A 166 37.68 -22.15 -26.16
N LEU A 167 37.20 -22.20 -24.92
CA LEU A 167 36.08 -23.05 -24.53
C LEU A 167 34.77 -22.53 -25.14
N GLU A 168 34.58 -21.21 -25.18
CA GLU A 168 33.41 -20.58 -25.79
C GLU A 168 33.38 -20.78 -27.30
N ASP A 169 34.52 -20.63 -28.01
CA ASP A 169 34.66 -20.99 -29.43
C ASP A 169 34.29 -22.45 -29.72
N HIS A 170 34.72 -23.38 -28.87
CA HIS A 170 34.37 -24.80 -29.00
C HIS A 170 32.89 -25.07 -28.74
N LEU A 171 32.28 -24.41 -27.74
CA LEU A 171 30.85 -24.53 -27.44
C LEU A 171 29.99 -23.92 -28.55
N GLU A 172 30.40 -22.78 -29.12
CA GLU A 172 29.77 -22.18 -30.28
C GLU A 172 29.84 -23.12 -31.49
N THR A 173 30.99 -23.72 -31.75
CA THR A 173 31.15 -24.74 -32.79
C THR A 173 30.18 -25.91 -32.59
N ILE A 174 30.06 -26.44 -31.37
CA ILE A 174 29.12 -27.52 -31.03
C ILE A 174 27.66 -27.08 -31.23
N ARG A 175 27.30 -25.84 -30.83
CA ARG A 175 25.96 -25.27 -31.01
C ARG A 175 25.56 -25.12 -32.48
N ASN A 176 26.54 -24.99 -33.38
CA ASN A 176 26.30 -24.91 -34.82
C ASN A 176 26.15 -26.28 -35.52
N ILE A 177 26.53 -27.40 -34.88
CA ILE A 177 26.38 -28.75 -35.46
C ILE A 177 24.90 -29.10 -35.77
N PRO A 178 23.90 -28.85 -34.89
CA PRO A 178 22.49 -29.10 -35.22
C PRO A 178 21.96 -28.35 -36.45
N HIS A 179 22.51 -27.17 -36.75
CA HIS A 179 22.11 -26.40 -37.93
C HIS A 179 22.60 -27.04 -39.24
N LEU A 180 23.72 -27.77 -39.20
CA LEU A 180 24.27 -28.50 -40.35
C LEU A 180 23.33 -29.59 -40.87
N ASP A 181 22.59 -30.31 -39.99
CA ASP A 181 21.61 -31.32 -40.43
C ASP A 181 20.43 -30.68 -41.18
N ALA A 182 19.96 -29.51 -40.73
CA ALA A 182 18.89 -28.78 -41.39
C ALA A 182 19.32 -28.26 -42.78
N ASP A 183 20.56 -27.81 -42.93
CA ASP A 183 21.08 -27.35 -44.22
C ASP A 183 21.46 -28.52 -45.15
N LEU A 184 22.00 -29.62 -44.61
CA LEU A 184 22.23 -30.85 -45.35
C LEU A 184 20.93 -31.42 -45.94
N LYS A 185 19.81 -31.36 -45.20
CA LYS A 185 18.48 -31.75 -45.69
C LYS A 185 17.96 -30.85 -46.81
N LYS A 186 18.29 -29.54 -46.81
CA LYS A 186 17.98 -28.65 -47.94
C LYS A 186 18.82 -29.02 -49.16
N MET A 187 20.12 -29.30 -48.97
CA MET A 187 21.02 -29.71 -50.04
C MET A 187 20.63 -31.06 -50.65
N SER A 188 20.26 -32.06 -49.85
CA SER A 188 19.79 -33.35 -50.37
C SER A 188 18.46 -33.23 -51.13
N THR A 189 17.55 -32.35 -50.67
CA THR A 189 16.32 -32.02 -51.40
C THR A 189 16.61 -31.31 -52.73
N ALA A 190 17.64 -30.45 -52.78
CA ALA A 190 18.07 -29.80 -54.01
C ALA A 190 18.75 -30.78 -54.98
N LEU A 191 19.55 -31.72 -54.47
CA LEU A 191 20.17 -32.80 -55.24
C LEU A 191 19.10 -33.66 -55.92
N ALA A 192 18.12 -34.15 -55.16
CA ALA A 192 17.03 -34.97 -55.71
C ALA A 192 16.21 -34.24 -56.80
N LYS A 193 16.02 -32.92 -56.68
CA LYS A 193 15.41 -32.10 -57.75
C LYS A 193 16.29 -31.99 -58.99
N MET A 194 17.61 -31.89 -58.81
CA MET A 194 18.57 -31.88 -59.91
C MET A 194 18.61 -33.22 -60.62
N ASP A 195 18.59 -34.34 -59.89
CA ASP A 195 18.55 -35.69 -60.46
C ASP A 195 17.30 -35.89 -61.32
N ILE A 196 16.12 -35.45 -60.83
CA ILE A 196 14.88 -35.44 -61.62
C ILE A 196 15.06 -34.64 -62.91
N LEU A 197 15.53 -33.39 -62.84
CA LEU A 197 15.76 -32.55 -64.02
C LEU A 197 16.77 -33.19 -65.00
N VAL A 198 17.82 -33.85 -64.51
CA VAL A 198 18.77 -34.58 -65.37
C VAL A 198 18.04 -35.70 -66.12
N THR A 199 17.25 -36.52 -65.43
CA THR A 199 16.47 -37.60 -66.09
C THR A 199 15.44 -37.06 -67.08
N GLU A 200 14.75 -35.95 -66.77
CA GLU A 200 13.83 -35.29 -67.70
C GLU A 200 14.56 -34.76 -68.95
N THR A 201 15.77 -34.20 -68.79
CA THR A 201 16.58 -33.74 -69.94
C THR A 201 17.14 -34.89 -70.77
N GLU A 202 17.44 -36.04 -70.17
CA GLU A 202 17.88 -37.25 -70.86
C GLU A 202 16.73 -37.86 -71.68
N GLU A 203 15.53 -37.97 -71.11
CA GLU A 203 14.33 -38.40 -71.83
C GLU A 203 14.00 -37.45 -72.99
N LEU A 204 14.10 -36.13 -72.77
CA LEU A 204 13.91 -35.13 -73.81
C LEU A 204 14.94 -35.29 -74.96
N ALA A 205 16.20 -35.59 -74.63
CA ALA A 205 17.25 -35.84 -75.63
C ALA A 205 16.97 -37.12 -76.43
N GLU A 206 16.55 -38.22 -75.79
CA GLU A 206 16.10 -39.43 -76.49
C GLU A 206 14.93 -39.14 -77.43
N ASN A 207 13.93 -38.40 -76.95
CA ASN A 207 12.76 -38.04 -77.73
C ASN A 207 13.16 -37.21 -78.97
N VAL A 208 14.07 -36.24 -78.84
CA VAL A 208 14.63 -35.49 -79.97
C VAL A 208 15.37 -36.40 -80.96
N LEU A 209 16.11 -37.40 -80.50
CA LEU A 209 16.77 -38.37 -81.38
C LEU A 209 15.77 -39.24 -82.14
N LYS A 210 14.73 -39.76 -81.46
CA LYS A 210 13.63 -40.53 -82.07
C LYS A 210 12.90 -39.70 -83.15
N TRP A 211 12.57 -38.44 -82.84
CA TRP A 211 11.97 -37.49 -83.80
C TRP A 211 12.87 -37.21 -85.02
N ARG A 212 14.19 -37.10 -84.83
CA ARG A 212 15.15 -36.93 -85.95
C ARG A 212 15.22 -38.17 -86.83
N GLU A 213 15.16 -39.37 -86.27
CA GLU A 213 15.18 -40.61 -87.06
C GLU A 213 13.91 -40.74 -87.90
N GLN A 214 12.73 -40.49 -87.30
CA GLN A 214 11.45 -40.40 -88.03
C GLN A 214 11.50 -39.33 -89.14
N GLN A 215 12.12 -38.18 -88.89
CA GLN A 215 12.28 -37.13 -89.90
C GLN A 215 13.19 -37.58 -91.06
N LYS A 216 14.27 -38.34 -90.79
CA LYS A 216 15.11 -38.94 -91.85
C LYS A 216 14.32 -39.98 -92.64
N GLU A 217 13.56 -40.85 -91.98
CA GLU A 217 12.72 -41.85 -92.64
C GLU A 217 11.74 -41.17 -93.60
N VAL A 218 10.95 -40.20 -93.12
CA VAL A 218 10.03 -39.40 -93.95
C VAL A 218 10.78 -38.70 -95.09
N SER A 219 11.94 -38.11 -94.82
CA SER A 219 12.81 -37.50 -95.83
C SER A 219 13.40 -38.50 -96.84
N SER A 220 13.41 -39.81 -96.53
CA SER A 220 13.79 -40.88 -97.47
C SER A 220 12.60 -41.42 -98.27
N TYR A 221 11.39 -41.38 -97.69
CA TYR A 221 10.14 -41.73 -98.38
C TYR A 221 9.70 -40.65 -99.37
N ILE A 222 9.89 -39.36 -99.05
CA ILE A 222 9.54 -38.25 -99.96
C ILE A 222 10.20 -38.42 -101.35
N PRO A 223 11.54 -38.62 -101.48
CA PRO A 223 12.18 -38.91 -102.77
C PRO A 223 11.70 -40.21 -103.43
N LYS A 224 11.31 -41.24 -102.68
CA LYS A 224 10.76 -42.48 -103.28
C LYS A 224 9.39 -42.23 -103.92
N ILE A 225 8.48 -41.55 -103.22
CA ILE A 225 7.17 -41.15 -103.74
C ILE A 225 7.32 -40.17 -104.93
N LEU A 226 8.27 -39.23 -104.84
CA LEU A 226 8.58 -38.32 -105.95
C LEU A 226 9.26 -39.04 -107.13
N ALA A 227 10.10 -40.05 -106.89
CA ALA A 227 10.72 -40.86 -107.93
C ALA A 227 9.67 -41.73 -108.64
N GLU A 228 8.78 -42.38 -107.89
CA GLU A 228 7.65 -43.17 -108.42
C GLU A 228 6.70 -42.29 -109.27
N LYS A 229 6.42 -41.06 -108.80
CA LYS A 229 5.68 -40.04 -109.56
C LYS A 229 6.45 -39.54 -110.80
N ASN A 230 7.78 -39.41 -110.72
CA ASN A 230 8.63 -38.94 -111.81
C ASN A 230 8.97 -40.03 -112.85
N SER A 231 8.95 -41.31 -112.49
CA SER A 231 8.98 -42.43 -113.45
C SER A 231 7.72 -42.46 -114.34
N LEU A 232 6.66 -41.77 -113.92
CA LEU A 232 5.44 -41.53 -114.71
C LEU A 232 5.48 -40.21 -115.51
N HIS A 233 6.59 -39.47 -115.49
CA HIS A 233 6.70 -38.11 -116.05
C HIS A 233 8.03 -37.78 -116.75
N LYS A 234 8.86 -38.79 -117.06
CA LYS A 234 10.12 -38.61 -117.80
C LYS A 234 10.25 -39.51 -119.03
N HIS A 235 9.33 -39.32 -119.96
CA HIS A 235 9.59 -39.40 -121.40
C HIS A 235 8.90 -38.19 -122.07
N ASP A 236 9.47 -36.99 -121.88
CA ASP A 236 9.62 -36.01 -122.97
C ASP A 236 10.46 -34.77 -122.57
N VAL A 237 11.55 -34.57 -123.34
CA VAL A 237 12.16 -33.32 -123.83
C VAL A 237 12.58 -32.15 -122.88
N ILE A 238 13.90 -32.10 -122.60
CA ILE A 238 14.86 -30.97 -122.79
C ILE A 238 14.46 -29.50 -122.41
N VAL A 239 14.69 -29.13 -121.13
CA VAL A 239 15.68 -28.11 -120.60
C VAL A 239 16.18 -26.97 -121.53
N PRO A 240 16.45 -25.70 -121.08
CA PRO A 240 15.94 -24.84 -119.98
C PRO A 240 15.53 -23.43 -120.57
N PRO A 241 16.04 -22.22 -120.18
CA PRO A 241 16.22 -21.56 -118.86
C PRO A 241 15.59 -20.13 -118.74
N LEU A 242 15.49 -19.58 -117.52
CA LEU A 242 16.00 -18.23 -117.08
C LEU A 242 15.78 -18.07 -115.54
N PRO A 243 16.31 -17.04 -114.83
CA PRO A 243 16.92 -17.24 -113.51
C PRO A 243 16.41 -16.22 -112.45
N VAL A 244 17.23 -15.93 -111.41
CA VAL A 244 17.22 -14.69 -110.57
C VAL A 244 16.09 -14.60 -109.53
N THR A 245 16.26 -14.10 -108.29
CA THR A 245 17.34 -14.11 -107.27
C THR A 245 16.71 -13.60 -105.96
N SER A 246 17.40 -13.76 -104.82
CA SER A 246 17.34 -12.80 -103.68
C SER A 246 16.05 -12.80 -102.83
N LYS A 247 16.04 -12.36 -101.56
CA LYS A 247 17.10 -12.06 -100.59
C LYS A 247 16.48 -12.12 -99.17
N VAL A 248 17.24 -12.63 -98.21
CA VAL A 248 17.54 -12.01 -96.90
C VAL A 248 16.50 -11.01 -96.33
N ASN A 249 15.95 -11.25 -95.13
CA ASN A 249 16.52 -10.64 -93.92
C ASN A 249 16.10 -11.29 -92.58
N VAL A 250 16.91 -11.00 -91.57
CA VAL A 250 16.90 -11.40 -90.15
C VAL A 250 16.26 -10.30 -89.28
N GLN A 251 15.51 -10.67 -88.23
CA GLN A 251 15.60 -10.13 -86.85
C GLN A 251 14.60 -10.90 -85.94
N THR A 252 14.97 -11.60 -84.86
CA THR A 252 15.66 -11.27 -83.59
C THR A 252 14.73 -10.75 -82.48
N ILE A 253 15.02 -11.18 -81.24
CA ILE A 253 14.66 -10.70 -79.88
C ILE A 253 13.29 -10.94 -79.21
N ASN A 254 13.42 -11.59 -78.04
CA ASN A 254 12.75 -11.38 -76.74
C ASN A 254 11.28 -11.76 -76.50
N ALA A 255 11.10 -12.62 -75.49
CA ALA A 255 10.04 -12.53 -74.50
C ALA A 255 10.68 -12.51 -73.08
N LYS A 256 9.89 -12.11 -72.09
CA LYS A 256 10.29 -11.57 -70.78
C LYS A 256 9.97 -12.53 -69.64
#